data_AF-A0A2S7YA26-F1
#
_entry.id   AF-A0A2S7YA26-F1
#
_cell.length_a   1.000
_cell.length_b   1.000
_cell.length_c   1.000
_cell.angle_alpha   90.00
_cell.angle_beta   90.00
_cell.angle_gamma   90.00
#
_symmetry.space_group_name_H-M   'P 1'
#
loop_
_entity.id
_entity.type
_entity.pdbx_description
1 polymer ?
#
loop_
_entity_poly.entity_id
_entity_poly.type
_entity_poly.pdbx_seq_one_letter_code
_entity_poly.pdbx_strand_id
1 'polypeptide(L)'
;MKYTLSVALLSAAAAAAPSSSIPEAMDDKSFYSLKLPDFTPSGDRIVDWRFTANRPLEKRAQCLGTGGIANGQCVRYYSNPGCADRDHIKGYKPTCAGNCYVDKFNAVKAIGDGTYSTNCELFSDTQCQNSLGTVGGKTGGGHCKNASGWSMKCYYRC
;
A
#
# COMPACT_ATOMS: atom_id res chain seq x y z
N MET A 1 60.80 51.68 -13.11
CA MET A 1 60.45 50.24 -13.23
C MET A 1 58.94 50.12 -13.16
N LYS A 2 58.32 49.54 -14.21
CA LYS A 2 56.87 49.35 -14.34
C LYS A 2 56.50 48.03 -13.65
N TYR A 3 55.52 48.04 -12.74
CA TYR A 3 54.88 46.82 -12.26
C TYR A 3 53.38 46.91 -12.52
N THR A 4 52.94 46.11 -13.49
CA THR A 4 51.55 45.93 -13.91
C THR A 4 50.86 45.02 -12.89
N LEU A 5 49.79 45.48 -12.24
CA LEU A 5 48.91 44.61 -11.44
C LEU A 5 47.87 43.98 -12.38
N SER A 6 47.87 42.65 -12.46
CA SER A 6 46.79 41.87 -13.08
C SER A 6 45.98 41.20 -11.98
N VAL A 7 44.74 41.67 -11.77
CA VAL A 7 43.77 41.02 -10.88
C VAL A 7 43.07 39.93 -11.69
N ALA A 8 43.34 38.66 -11.36
CA ALA A 8 42.64 37.52 -11.91
C ALA A 8 41.30 37.33 -11.16
N LEU A 9 40.19 37.52 -11.87
CA LEU A 9 38.85 37.14 -11.41
C LEU A 9 38.71 35.61 -11.49
N LEU A 10 38.73 34.93 -10.34
CA LEU A 10 38.26 33.54 -10.26
C LEU A 10 36.73 33.55 -10.20
N SER A 11 36.09 33.21 -11.32
CA SER A 11 34.67 32.88 -11.37
C SER A 11 34.45 31.52 -10.69
N ALA A 12 33.81 31.52 -9.53
CA ALA A 12 33.33 30.29 -8.89
C ALA A 12 32.13 29.76 -9.69
N ALA A 13 32.34 28.67 -10.43
CA ALA A 13 31.24 27.90 -11.00
C ALA A 13 30.52 27.17 -9.86
N ALA A 14 29.33 27.66 -9.48
CA ALA A 14 28.44 26.94 -8.59
C ALA A 14 27.96 25.67 -9.32
N ALA A 15 28.52 24.52 -8.94
CA ALA A 15 28.00 23.22 -9.37
C ALA A 15 26.58 23.06 -8.80
N ALA A 16 25.58 23.15 -9.66
CA ALA A 16 24.19 22.86 -9.31
C ALA A 16 24.11 21.38 -8.87
N ALA A 17 23.82 21.15 -7.59
CA ALA A 17 23.53 19.82 -7.09
C ALA A 17 22.30 19.26 -7.82
N PRO A 18 22.30 17.96 -8.20
CA PRO A 18 21.12 17.35 -8.81
C PRO A 18 19.97 17.45 -7.81
N SER A 19 18.87 18.07 -8.27
CA SER A 19 17.61 18.15 -7.54
C SER A 19 17.20 16.73 -7.11
N SER A 20 17.05 16.53 -5.81
CA SER A 20 16.47 15.33 -5.23
C SER A 20 15.06 15.15 -5.77
N SER A 21 14.91 14.39 -6.85
CA SER A 21 13.60 14.00 -7.37
C SER A 21 12.99 13.05 -6.37
N ILE A 22 12.08 13.59 -5.55
CA ILE A 22 11.05 12.80 -4.88
C ILE A 22 10.48 11.86 -5.94
N PRO A 23 10.49 10.53 -5.76
CA PRO A 23 9.95 9.64 -6.77
C PRO A 23 8.52 10.09 -7.07
N GLU A 24 8.25 10.42 -8.33
CA GLU A 24 6.93 10.84 -8.77
C GLU A 24 5.91 9.83 -8.25
N ALA A 25 4.88 10.32 -7.57
CA ALA A 25 3.81 9.49 -7.06
C ALA A 25 3.21 8.71 -8.25
N MET A 26 3.21 7.38 -8.16
CA MET A 26 2.65 6.50 -9.19
C MET A 26 1.22 6.95 -9.52
N ASP A 27 0.93 7.22 -10.79
CA ASP A 27 -0.41 7.63 -11.22
C ASP A 27 -1.24 6.43 -11.69
N ASP A 28 -2.56 6.61 -11.83
CA ASP A 28 -3.50 5.55 -12.20
C ASP A 28 -3.16 4.90 -13.55
N LYS A 29 -2.76 5.69 -14.56
CA LYS A 29 -2.43 5.16 -15.88
C LYS A 29 -1.19 4.29 -15.82
N SER A 30 -0.15 4.74 -15.12
CA SER A 30 1.06 3.94 -14.90
C SER A 30 0.74 2.68 -14.09
N PHE A 31 -0.06 2.81 -13.03
CA PHE A 31 -0.47 1.68 -12.20
C PHE A 31 -1.24 0.62 -12.98
N TYR A 32 -2.20 0.98 -13.85
CA TYR A 32 -2.97 0.00 -14.63
C TYR A 32 -2.29 -0.46 -15.92
N SER A 33 -1.11 0.06 -16.26
CA SER A 33 -0.32 -0.43 -17.41
C SER A 33 0.92 -1.22 -16.99
N LEU A 34 1.31 -1.14 -15.71
CA LEU A 34 2.48 -1.82 -15.17
C LEU A 34 2.34 -3.36 -15.25
N LYS A 35 3.34 -4.03 -15.82
CA LYS A 35 3.49 -5.48 -15.72
C LYS A 35 4.14 -5.83 -14.38
N LEU A 36 3.44 -6.58 -13.54
CA LEU A 36 3.95 -7.01 -12.24
C LEU A 36 4.75 -8.31 -12.38
N PRO A 37 5.84 -8.48 -11.62
CA PRO A 37 6.49 -9.79 -11.50
C PRO A 37 5.63 -10.75 -10.66
N ASP A 38 5.99 -12.03 -10.66
CA ASP A 38 5.28 -13.05 -9.88
C ASP A 38 5.57 -12.95 -8.36
N PHE A 39 6.74 -12.40 -8.00
CA PHE A 39 7.22 -12.29 -6.63
C PHE A 39 7.84 -10.91 -6.35
N THR A 40 7.77 -10.48 -5.10
CA THR A 40 8.48 -9.29 -4.60
C THR A 40 9.99 -9.58 -4.46
N PRO A 41 10.83 -8.54 -4.32
CA PRO A 41 12.25 -8.73 -3.98
C PRO A 41 12.48 -9.51 -2.68
N SER A 42 11.53 -9.43 -1.73
CA SER A 42 11.54 -10.19 -0.47
C SER A 42 11.09 -11.66 -0.62
N GLY A 43 10.65 -12.07 -1.81
CA GLY A 43 10.19 -13.44 -2.09
C GLY A 43 8.70 -13.70 -1.82
N ASP A 44 7.93 -12.67 -1.48
CA ASP A 44 6.48 -12.80 -1.29
C ASP A 44 5.79 -12.90 -2.65
N ARG A 45 4.81 -13.79 -2.78
CA ARG A 45 4.04 -13.88 -4.02
C ARG A 45 3.24 -12.60 -4.23
N ILE A 46 3.30 -12.05 -5.44
CA ILE A 46 2.45 -10.94 -5.86
C ILE A 46 1.11 -11.48 -6.35
N VAL A 47 0.03 -10.89 -5.84
CA VAL A 47 -1.33 -11.22 -6.21
C VAL A 47 -1.98 -9.97 -6.81
N ASP A 48 -2.01 -9.92 -8.14
CA ASP A 48 -2.56 -8.80 -8.89
C ASP A 48 -4.10 -8.79 -8.86
N TRP A 49 -4.68 -7.76 -8.24
CA TRP A 49 -6.12 -7.60 -8.10
C TRP A 49 -6.71 -6.44 -8.89
N ARG A 50 -5.88 -5.72 -9.64
CA ARG A 50 -6.26 -4.54 -10.43
C ARG A 50 -7.38 -4.86 -11.42
N PHE A 51 -7.27 -6.00 -12.12
CA PHE A 51 -8.19 -6.38 -13.20
C PHE A 51 -9.15 -7.52 -12.87
N THR A 52 -9.40 -7.78 -11.58
CA THR A 52 -10.32 -8.87 -11.20
C THR A 52 -11.78 -8.49 -11.50
N ALA A 53 -12.19 -8.55 -12.77
CA ALA A 53 -13.58 -8.45 -13.20
C ALA A 53 -14.36 -9.75 -12.92
N ASN A 54 -13.67 -10.90 -12.87
CA ASN A 54 -14.31 -12.22 -12.78
C ASN A 54 -14.32 -12.88 -11.38
N ARG A 55 -13.69 -12.29 -10.35
CA ARG A 55 -13.77 -12.76 -8.94
C ARG A 55 -14.06 -11.68 -7.86
N PRO A 56 -14.57 -10.46 -8.17
CA PRO A 56 -14.81 -9.45 -7.15
C PRO A 56 -15.96 -9.85 -6.20
N LEU A 57 -16.93 -10.63 -6.70
CA LEU A 57 -18.04 -11.15 -5.90
C LEU A 57 -17.60 -12.23 -4.90
N GLU A 58 -16.68 -13.12 -5.25
CA GLU A 58 -16.14 -14.11 -4.31
C GLU A 58 -15.33 -13.44 -3.19
N LYS A 59 -14.56 -12.40 -3.52
CA LYS A 59 -13.79 -11.61 -2.54
C LYS A 59 -14.70 -10.86 -1.56
N ARG A 60 -15.76 -10.20 -2.06
CA ARG A 60 -16.81 -9.59 -1.21
C ARG A 60 -17.58 -10.63 -0.38
N ALA A 61 -17.94 -11.77 -0.98
CA ALA A 61 -18.67 -12.84 -0.30
C ALA A 61 -17.88 -13.45 0.86
N GLN A 62 -16.56 -13.52 0.76
CA GLN A 62 -15.69 -14.01 1.82
C GLN A 62 -15.64 -13.10 3.05
N CYS A 63 -16.02 -11.84 2.90
CA CYS A 63 -16.00 -10.81 3.95
C CYS A 63 -17.39 -10.44 4.51
N LEU A 64 -18.39 -11.31 4.32
CA LEU A 64 -19.78 -11.13 4.77
C LEU A 64 -20.00 -11.43 6.25
N GLY A 65 -19.03 -12.03 6.94
CA GLY A 65 -19.12 -12.27 8.38
C GLY A 65 -19.17 -10.96 9.17
N THR A 66 -19.97 -10.93 10.23
CA THR A 66 -19.95 -9.83 11.20
C THR A 66 -18.56 -9.78 11.85
N GLY A 67 -17.94 -8.60 11.89
CA GLY A 67 -16.65 -8.46 12.57
C GLY A 67 -16.79 -8.76 14.07
N GLY A 68 -15.77 -9.39 14.66
CA GLY A 68 -15.80 -9.73 16.08
C GLY A 68 -16.58 -10.99 16.46
N ILE A 69 -17.04 -11.77 15.47
CA ILE A 69 -17.54 -13.14 15.68
C ILE A 69 -16.71 -14.14 14.89
N ALA A 70 -16.78 -15.42 15.28
CA ALA A 70 -16.00 -16.48 14.65
C ALA A 70 -16.16 -16.48 13.12
N ASN A 71 -15.05 -16.59 12.41
CA ASN A 71 -14.96 -16.51 10.94
C ASN A 71 -15.28 -15.12 10.34
N GLY A 72 -15.37 -14.08 11.17
CA GLY A 72 -15.63 -12.68 10.80
C GLY A 72 -14.39 -11.87 10.40
N GLN A 73 -13.20 -12.48 10.38
CA GLN A 73 -11.98 -11.80 9.97
C GLN A 73 -12.06 -11.32 8.53
N CYS A 74 -11.62 -10.08 8.30
CA CYS A 74 -11.74 -9.45 6.99
C CYS A 74 -10.78 -8.27 6.85
N VAL A 75 -10.31 -8.05 5.63
CA VAL A 75 -9.67 -6.80 5.21
C VAL A 75 -10.61 -6.11 4.23
N ARG A 76 -10.97 -4.85 4.50
CA ARG A 76 -11.76 -4.00 3.58
C ARG A 76 -10.90 -2.83 3.16
N TYR A 77 -10.96 -2.44 1.88
CA TYR A 77 -10.24 -1.28 1.39
C TYR A 77 -11.12 -0.41 0.49
N TYR A 78 -10.85 0.89 0.54
CA TYR A 78 -11.79 1.95 0.17
C TYR A 78 -11.15 2.88 -0.86
N SER A 79 -11.96 3.46 -1.74
CA SER A 79 -11.54 4.50 -2.69
C SER A 79 -11.48 5.87 -2.03
N ASN A 80 -12.06 6.00 -0.84
CA ASN A 80 -12.12 7.23 -0.07
C ASN A 80 -11.60 6.96 1.35
N PRO A 81 -11.09 8.00 2.03
CA PRO A 81 -10.73 7.89 3.44
C PRO A 81 -11.95 7.62 4.33
N GLY A 82 -11.71 7.17 5.57
CA GLY A 82 -12.70 7.08 6.65
C GLY A 82 -13.29 5.68 6.88
N CYS A 83 -12.99 4.70 6.01
CA CYS A 83 -13.48 3.32 6.12
C CYS A 83 -15.00 3.19 6.37
N ALA A 84 -15.80 4.05 5.74
CA ALA A 84 -17.25 3.95 5.80
C ALA A 84 -17.69 2.63 5.16
N ASP A 85 -18.21 1.68 5.94
CA ASP A 85 -18.41 0.29 5.50
C ASP A 85 -19.27 0.14 4.23
N ARG A 86 -20.14 1.12 3.92
CA ARG A 86 -20.94 1.14 2.67
C ARG A 86 -20.10 1.42 1.42
N ASP A 87 -18.92 2.01 1.56
CA ASP A 87 -18.10 2.57 0.47
C ASP A 87 -16.83 1.77 0.21
N HIS A 88 -16.71 0.55 0.75
CA HIS A 88 -15.56 -0.29 0.45
C HIS A 88 -15.60 -0.71 -1.02
N ILE A 89 -14.45 -0.59 -1.71
CA ILE A 89 -14.33 -1.04 -3.09
C ILE A 89 -14.39 -2.57 -3.09
N LYS A 90 -13.57 -3.19 -2.25
CA LYS A 90 -13.33 -4.63 -2.21
C LYS A 90 -12.94 -5.02 -0.78
N GLY A 91 -12.98 -6.32 -0.51
CA GLY A 91 -12.48 -6.90 0.72
C GLY A 91 -12.12 -8.36 0.50
N TYR A 92 -11.36 -8.94 1.43
CA TYR A 92 -10.94 -10.33 1.37
C TYR A 92 -10.63 -10.90 2.75
N LYS A 93 -10.65 -12.23 2.85
CA LYS A 93 -10.16 -12.95 4.04
C LYS A 93 -8.63 -13.05 3.99
N PRO A 94 -7.91 -12.43 4.92
CA PRO A 94 -6.45 -12.57 5.00
C PRO A 94 -6.07 -14.02 5.34
N THR A 95 -4.87 -14.41 4.95
CA THR A 95 -4.30 -15.73 5.23
C THR A 95 -2.95 -15.57 5.92
N CYS A 96 -2.37 -16.67 6.41
CA CYS A 96 -1.05 -16.60 7.02
C CYS A 96 0.12 -16.56 6.03
N ALA A 97 -0.16 -16.69 4.74
CA ALA A 97 0.88 -16.69 3.71
C ALA A 97 1.54 -15.32 3.48
N GLY A 98 0.89 -14.23 3.93
CA GLY A 98 1.47 -12.89 3.79
C GLY A 98 1.72 -12.48 2.34
N ASN A 99 0.87 -12.84 1.37
CA ASN A 99 1.13 -12.44 -0.01
C ASN A 99 1.07 -10.91 -0.17
N CYS A 100 1.77 -10.37 -1.17
CA CYS A 100 1.68 -8.97 -1.55
C CYS A 100 0.48 -8.76 -2.48
N TYR A 101 -0.59 -8.16 -1.99
CA TYR A 101 -1.81 -7.92 -2.76
C TYR A 101 -1.77 -6.55 -3.39
N VAL A 102 -1.92 -6.47 -4.72
CA VAL A 102 -1.78 -5.22 -5.49
C VAL A 102 -3.13 -4.72 -5.94
N ASP A 103 -3.55 -3.59 -5.39
CA ASP A 103 -4.75 -2.84 -5.77
C ASP A 103 -4.67 -1.42 -5.21
N LYS A 104 -5.40 -0.47 -5.82
CA LYS A 104 -5.45 0.90 -5.33
C LYS A 104 -6.35 1.01 -4.09
N PHE A 105 -5.89 1.75 -3.08
CA PHE A 105 -6.68 2.07 -1.89
C PHE A 105 -6.35 3.47 -1.35
N ASN A 106 -7.31 4.07 -0.65
CA ASN A 106 -7.16 5.33 0.11
C ASN A 106 -7.47 5.15 1.61
N ALA A 107 -8.02 4.01 1.99
CA ALA A 107 -8.09 3.56 3.37
C ALA A 107 -8.19 2.04 3.43
N VAL A 108 -7.79 1.46 4.56
CA VAL A 108 -7.89 0.03 4.85
C VAL A 108 -8.45 -0.17 6.25
N LYS A 109 -9.39 -1.12 6.37
CA LYS A 109 -9.97 -1.57 7.63
C LYS A 109 -9.63 -3.04 7.84
N ALA A 110 -8.91 -3.33 8.92
CA ALA A 110 -8.56 -4.69 9.35
C ALA A 110 -9.50 -5.12 10.47
N ILE A 111 -10.22 -6.23 10.27
CA ILE A 111 -11.28 -6.74 11.15
C ILE A 111 -10.89 -8.15 11.64
N GLY A 112 -11.03 -8.42 12.94
CA GLY A 112 -10.78 -9.73 13.54
C GLY A 112 -12.04 -10.60 13.69
N ASP A 113 -11.86 -11.84 14.16
CA ASP A 113 -12.94 -12.84 14.34
C ASP A 113 -13.49 -12.93 15.78
N GLY A 114 -13.19 -11.94 16.62
CA GLY A 114 -13.51 -11.92 18.05
C GLY A 114 -12.44 -12.55 18.93
N THR A 115 -11.64 -13.47 18.39
CA THR A 115 -10.56 -14.16 19.13
C THR A 115 -9.17 -13.69 18.68
N TYR A 116 -8.97 -13.53 17.38
CA TYR A 116 -7.71 -13.15 16.77
C TYR A 116 -7.87 -11.91 15.91
N SER A 117 -6.82 -11.10 15.90
CA SER A 117 -6.74 -9.88 15.12
C SER A 117 -6.30 -10.16 13.70
N THR A 118 -6.79 -9.35 12.77
CA THR A 118 -6.19 -9.18 11.44
C THR A 118 -5.20 -8.03 11.52
N ASN A 119 -4.02 -8.21 10.92
CA ASN A 119 -2.99 -7.16 10.82
C ASN A 119 -2.60 -6.96 9.37
N CYS A 120 -2.37 -5.71 8.98
CA CYS A 120 -1.99 -5.33 7.64
C CYS A 120 -0.84 -4.34 7.66
N GLU A 121 0.10 -4.52 6.75
CA GLU A 121 1.09 -3.53 6.33
C GLU A 121 0.65 -2.94 4.99
N LEU A 122 0.72 -1.62 4.88
CA LEU A 122 0.27 -0.87 3.71
C LEU A 122 1.49 -0.29 3.00
N PHE A 123 1.48 -0.23 1.67
CA PHE A 123 2.65 0.17 0.90
C PHE A 123 2.33 1.16 -0.23
N SER A 124 3.28 2.05 -0.50
CA SER A 124 3.17 3.10 -1.53
C SER A 124 3.68 2.64 -2.91
N ASP A 125 4.02 1.36 -3.06
CA ASP A 125 4.47 0.72 -4.29
C ASP A 125 3.67 -0.57 -4.54
N THR A 126 3.98 -1.29 -5.61
CA THR A 126 3.29 -2.53 -6.03
C THR A 126 4.01 -3.81 -5.62
N GLN A 127 5.12 -3.72 -4.92
CA GLN A 127 5.99 -4.83 -4.51
C GLN A 127 6.15 -4.93 -2.99
N CYS A 128 5.27 -4.26 -2.23
CA CYS A 128 5.27 -4.26 -0.78
C CYS A 128 6.64 -3.91 -0.14
N GLN A 129 7.29 -2.83 -0.59
CA GLN A 129 8.61 -2.41 -0.08
C GLN A 129 8.54 -1.13 0.77
N ASN A 130 7.82 -0.13 0.28
CA ASN A 130 7.78 1.23 0.83
C ASN A 130 6.58 1.36 1.77
N SER A 131 6.82 1.09 3.06
CA SER A 131 5.76 1.06 4.07
C SER A 131 5.10 2.44 4.28
N LEU A 132 3.78 2.44 4.28
CA LEU A 132 2.88 3.49 4.76
C LEU A 132 2.43 3.22 6.21
N GLY A 133 3.04 2.22 6.84
CA GLY A 133 2.75 1.73 8.19
C GLY A 133 1.64 0.69 8.24
N THR A 134 1.15 0.41 9.45
CA THR A 134 0.30 -0.75 9.73
C THR A 134 -1.12 -0.39 10.17
N VAL A 135 -2.05 -1.34 10.03
CA VAL A 135 -3.42 -1.28 10.56
C VAL A 135 -3.83 -2.67 11.07
N GLY A 136 -4.41 -2.75 12.26
CA GLY A 136 -4.76 -4.03 12.88
C GLY A 136 -4.88 -3.94 14.39
N GLY A 137 -4.66 -5.07 15.07
CA GLY A 137 -4.56 -5.13 16.53
C GLY A 137 -5.87 -5.30 17.30
N LYS A 138 -7.04 -5.19 16.65
CA LYS A 138 -8.34 -5.52 17.26
C LYS A 138 -8.87 -6.86 16.78
N THR A 139 -9.33 -7.67 17.73
CA THR A 139 -10.07 -8.90 17.48
C THR A 139 -11.51 -8.61 17.05
N GLY A 140 -12.06 -7.42 17.33
CA GLY A 140 -13.46 -7.04 17.07
C GLY A 140 -13.73 -6.29 15.75
N GLY A 141 -14.66 -5.32 15.79
CA GLY A 141 -15.18 -4.50 14.65
C GLY A 141 -14.17 -3.71 13.81
N GLY A 142 -12.88 -3.94 14.04
CA GLY A 142 -11.77 -3.54 13.20
C GLY A 142 -11.21 -2.15 13.47
N HIS A 143 -10.02 -1.92 12.93
CA HIS A 143 -9.36 -0.61 12.92
C HIS A 143 -9.28 -0.08 11.51
N CYS A 144 -9.62 1.20 11.34
CA CYS A 144 -9.44 1.93 10.11
C CYS A 144 -8.10 2.66 10.10
N LYS A 145 -7.43 2.66 8.96
CA LYS A 145 -6.31 3.55 8.68
C LYS A 145 -6.52 4.23 7.33
N ASN A 146 -6.37 5.55 7.34
CA ASN A 146 -6.31 6.36 6.13
C ASN A 146 -4.88 6.33 5.60
N ALA A 147 -4.71 5.83 4.38
CA ALA A 147 -3.44 5.77 3.68
C ALA A 147 -3.73 5.54 2.19
N SER A 148 -3.03 6.27 1.33
CA SER A 148 -3.12 6.11 -0.12
C SER A 148 -1.95 5.28 -0.61
N GLY A 149 -2.24 4.13 -1.21
CA GLY A 149 -1.22 3.19 -1.65
C GLY A 149 -1.70 2.23 -2.72
N TRP A 150 -0.81 1.31 -3.09
CA TRP A 150 -0.95 0.46 -4.27
C TRP A 150 -0.77 -1.03 -3.97
N SER A 151 -0.24 -1.37 -2.78
CA SER A 151 -0.23 -2.75 -2.32
C SER A 151 -0.36 -2.86 -0.80
N MET A 152 -0.77 -4.04 -0.36
CA MET A 152 -0.99 -4.37 1.04
C MET A 152 -0.62 -5.82 1.33
N LYS A 153 -0.10 -6.06 2.52
CA LYS A 153 0.27 -7.39 3.03
C LYS A 153 -0.48 -7.61 4.33
N CYS A 154 -1.43 -8.54 4.33
CA CYS A 154 -2.30 -8.76 5.48
C CYS A 154 -2.27 -10.20 5.96
N TYR A 155 -2.32 -10.35 7.28
CA TYR A 155 -2.14 -11.59 8.00
C TYR A 155 -3.25 -11.79 9.02
N TYR A 156 -3.53 -13.05 9.31
CA TYR A 156 -4.47 -13.45 10.33
C TYR A 156 -4.01 -14.77 10.95
N ARG A 157 -3.94 -14.81 12.29
CA ARG A 157 -3.39 -15.93 13.08
C ARG A 157 -1.95 -16.27 12.72
N CYS A 158 -1.14 -15.22 12.63
CA CYS A 158 0.31 -15.18 12.55
C CYS A 158 0.74 -14.04 13.49
#